data_AF-A0AAU2CFL9-F1
#
_entry.id   AF-A0AAU2CFL9-F1
#
_cell.length_a   1.000
_cell.length_b   1.000
_cell.length_c   1.000
_cell.angle_alpha   90.00
_cell.angle_beta   90.00
_cell.angle_gamma   90.00
#
_symmetry.space_group_name_H-M   'P 1'
#
loop_
_entity.id
_entity.type
_entity.pdbx_description
1 polymer ?
#
loop_
_entity_poly.entity_id
_entity_poly.type
_entity_poly.pdbx_seq_one_letter_code
_entity_poly.pdbx_strand_id
1 'polypeptide(L)' 'MTVDQALGVLIALHRTAPAAGFEVLREVSQHTSIKLHAVAEMVVDRALGQSLPEPVERELCQAVQRRPGQDGAPGRPR' A
#
# COMPACT_ATOMS: atom_id res chain seq x y z
N MET A 1 9.35 11.85 -4.15
CA MET A 1 9.39 11.44 -2.71
C MET A 1 9.17 9.94 -2.64
N THR A 2 9.77 9.22 -1.69
CA THR A 2 9.67 7.75 -1.58
C THR A 2 8.23 7.23 -1.50
N VAL A 3 7.32 8.04 -0.95
CA VAL A 3 5.87 7.74 -0.93
C VAL A 3 5.30 7.54 -2.33
N ASP A 4 5.66 8.40 -3.30
CA ASP A 4 5.17 8.31 -4.67
C ASP A 4 5.70 7.05 -5.40
N GLN A 5 6.95 6.69 -5.14
CA GLN A 5 7.55 5.44 -5.64
C GLN A 5 6.85 4.21 -5.05
N ALA A 6 6.57 4.22 -3.74
CA ALA A 6 5.83 3.15 -3.08
C ALA A 6 4.40 3.02 -3.61
N LEU A 7 3.74 4.15 -3.93
CA LEU A 7 2.43 4.12 -4.59
C LEU A 7 2.51 3.43 -5.95
N GLY A 8 3.51 3.76 -6.77
CA GLY A 8 3.77 3.09 -8.05
C GLY A 8 3.95 1.58 -7.90
N VAL A 9 4.70 1.15 -6.88
CA VAL A 9 4.89 -0.27 -6.54
C VAL A 9 3.57 -0.93 -6.16
N LEU A 10 2.75 -0.30 -5.31
CA LEU A 10 1.45 -0.86 -4.91
C LEU A 10 0.48 -0.97 -6.09
N ILE A 11 0.48 0.01 -7.00
CA ILE A 11 -0.32 -0.03 -8.22
C ILE A 11 0.15 -1.18 -9.12
N ALA A 12 1.47 -1.33 -9.32
CA ALA A 12 2.03 -2.35 -10.20
C ALA A 12 1.87 -3.78 -9.66
N LEU A 13 2.11 -3.99 -8.37
CA LEU A 13 2.08 -5.32 -7.75
C LEU A 13 0.66 -5.77 -7.35
N HIS A 14 -0.17 -4.85 -6.89
CA HIS A 14 -1.47 -5.18 -6.29
C HIS A 14 -2.67 -4.63 -7.09
N ARG A 15 -2.44 -3.95 -8.23
CA ARG A 15 -3.48 -3.27 -9.02
C ARG A 15 -4.36 -2.34 -8.18
N THR A 16 -3.77 -1.74 -7.15
CA THR A 16 -4.45 -0.84 -6.24
C THR A 16 -4.65 0.52 -6.91
N ALA A 17 -5.80 1.17 -6.71
CA ALA A 17 -6.00 2.54 -7.17
C ALA A 17 -5.03 3.52 -6.44
N PRO A 18 -4.55 4.60 -7.07
CA PRO A 18 -3.61 5.53 -6.43
C PRO A 18 -4.10 6.09 -5.09
N ALA A 19 -5.40 6.42 -5.01
CA ALA A 19 -6.04 6.90 -3.78
C ALA A 19 -6.07 5.84 -2.67
N ALA A 20 -6.23 4.57 -3.04
CA ALA A 20 -6.21 3.46 -2.09
C ALA A 20 -4.78 3.11 -1.64
N GLY A 21 -3.77 3.29 -2.51
CA GLY A 21 -2.37 3.03 -2.18
C GLY A 21 -1.86 3.87 -1.02
N PHE A 22 -2.22 5.17 -0.97
CA PHE A 22 -1.77 6.05 0.12
C PHE A 22 -2.38 5.63 1.45
N GLU A 23 -3.65 5.28 1.43
CA GLU A 23 -4.35 4.83 2.61
C GLU A 23 -3.84 3.48 3.13
N VAL A 24 -3.42 2.57 2.25
CA VAL A 24 -2.72 1.34 2.63
C VAL A 24 -1.44 1.64 3.40
N LEU A 25 -0.59 2.55 2.88
CA LEU A 25 0.64 2.96 3.57
C LEU A 25 0.34 3.60 4.94
N ARG A 26 -0.72 4.41 5.01
CA ARG A 26 -1.14 5.08 6.25
C ARG A 26 -1.67 4.10 7.29
N GLU A 27 -2.44 3.09 6.87
CA GLU A 27 -2.97 2.04 7.74
C GLU A 27 -1.83 1.21 8.35
N VAL A 28 -0.90 0.74 7.51
CA VAL A 28 0.29 -0.01 7.96
C VAL A 28 1.14 0.82 8.91
N SER A 29 1.36 2.09 8.60
CA SER A 29 2.10 3.03 9.46
C SER A 29 1.47 3.15 10.85
N GLN A 30 0.15 3.30 10.93
CA GLN A 30 -0.57 3.41 12.20
C GLN A 30 -0.53 2.10 13.01
N HIS A 31 -0.69 0.96 12.34
CA HIS A 31 -0.76 -0.35 13.01
C HIS A 31 0.61 -0.85 13.49
N THR A 32 1.67 -0.50 12.75
CA THR A 32 3.04 -0.90 13.10
C THR A 32 3.77 0.15 13.95
N SER A 33 3.18 1.33 14.14
CA SER A 33 3.83 2.50 14.78
C SER A 33 5.14 2.91 14.08
N ILE A 34 5.23 2.70 12.77
CA ILE A 34 6.37 3.05 11.92
C ILE A 34 6.02 4.32 11.14
N LYS A 35 6.99 5.22 10.96
CA LYS A 35 6.79 6.43 10.15
C LYS A 35 6.38 6.07 8.72
N LEU A 36 5.39 6.76 8.17
CA LEU A 36 4.88 6.52 6.81
C LEU A 36 5.98 6.51 5.75
N HIS A 37 6.97 7.40 5.85
CA HIS A 37 8.12 7.42 4.93
C HIS A 37 8.94 6.12 5.00
N ALA A 38 9.19 5.60 6.20
CA ALA A 38 9.92 4.35 6.38
C ALA A 38 9.10 3.14 5.88
N VAL A 39 7.77 3.14 6.06
CA VAL A 39 6.90 2.13 5.44
C VAL A 39 6.97 2.20 3.92
N ALA A 40 6.97 3.41 3.34
CA ALA A 40 7.11 3.57 1.90
C ALA A 40 8.48 3.07 1.39
N GLU A 41 9.56 3.33 2.11
CA GLU A 41 10.89 2.80 1.78
C GLU A 41 10.89 1.28 1.80
N MET A 42 10.35 0.68 2.85
CA MET A 42 10.22 -0.77 2.99
C MET A 42 9.40 -1.42 1.84
N VAL A 43 8.35 -0.76 1.36
CA VAL A 43 7.56 -1.22 0.21
C VAL A 43 8.36 -1.18 -1.09
N VAL A 44 9.17 -0.13 -1.30
CA VAL A 44 10.05 -0.03 -2.46
C VAL A 44 11.15 -1.10 -2.39
N ASP A 45 11.76 -1.25 -1.23
CA ASP A 45 12.83 -2.22 -0.96
C ASP A 45 12.34 -3.67 -1.20
N ARG A 46 11.10 -3.97 -0.80
CA ARG A 46 10.40 -5.23 -1.10
C ARG A 46 10.29 -5.49 -2.60
N ALA A 47 9.94 -4.47 -3.39
CA ALA A 47 9.85 -4.60 -4.85
C ALA A 47 11.22 -4.82 -5.51
N LEU A 48 12.30 -4.39 -4.85
CA LEU A 48 13.67 -4.66 -5.25
C LEU A 48 14.20 -6.03 -4.76
N GLY A 49 13.34 -6.84 -4.15
CA GLY A 49 13.66 -8.21 -3.72
C GLY A 49 14.17 -8.32 -2.29
N GLN A 50 14.07 -7.25 -1.48
CA GLN A 50 14.42 -7.30 -0.07
C GLN A 50 13.27 -7.86 0.78
N SER A 51 13.60 -8.40 1.95
CA SER A 51 12.59 -8.93 2.86
C SER A 51 11.97 -7.81 3.69
N LEU A 52 10.66 -7.89 3.91
CA LEU A 52 9.97 -7.03 4.87
C LEU A 52 10.07 -7.65 6.26
N PRO A 53 10.04 -6.83 7.33
CA PRO A 53 9.75 -7.32 8.66
C PRO A 53 8.37 -7.99 8.66
N GLU A 54 8.25 -9.17 9.26
CA GLU A 54 7.00 -9.94 9.36
C GLU A 54 5.77 -9.11 9.77
N PRO A 55 5.81 -8.24 10.81
CA PRO A 55 4.64 -7.44 11.19
C PRO A 55 4.23 -6.45 10.09
N VAL A 56 5.19 -5.88 9.35
CA VAL A 56 4.91 -4.92 8.27
C VAL A 56 4.33 -5.65 7.07
N GLU A 57 4.87 -6.81 6.72
CA GLU A 57 4.37 -7.65 5.63
C GLU A 57 2.92 -8.09 5.89
N ARG A 58 2.62 -8.57 7.10
CA ARG A 58 1.28 -9.00 7.50
C ARG A 58 0.26 -7.87 7.39
N GLU A 59 0.59 -6.70 7.94
CA GLU A 59 -0.32 -5.57 7.94
C GLU A 59 -0.49 -5.00 6.52
N LEU A 60 0.57 -4.99 5.71
CA LEU A 60 0.49 -4.57 4.30
C LEU A 60 -0.43 -5.49 3.50
N CYS A 61 -0.28 -6.81 3.66
CA CYS A 61 -1.12 -7.79 3.00
C CYS A 61 -2.59 -7.66 3.43
N GLN A 62 -2.86 -7.42 4.72
CA GLN A 62 -4.21 -7.17 5.22
C GLN A 62 -4.80 -5.86 4.66
N ALA A 63 -4.04 -4.77 4.68
CA ALA A 63 -4.49 -3.47 4.20
C ALA A 63 -4.83 -3.49 2.70
N VAL A 64 -4.01 -4.18 1.89
CA VAL A 64 -4.29 -4.43 0.47
C VAL A 64 -5.54 -5.29 0.27
N GLN A 65 -5.70 -6.37 1.05
CA GLN A 65 -6.89 -7.23 0.98
C GLN A 65 -8.19 -6.53 1.41
N ARG A 66 -8.12 -5.54 2.30
CA ARG A 66 -9.27 -4.71 2.68
C ARG A 66 -9.67 -3.73 1.58
N ARG A 67 -8.76 -3.44 0.65
CA ARG A 67 -8.94 -2.45 -0.43
C ARG A 67 -8.44 -3.02 -1.77
N PRO A 68 -8.96 -4.18 -2.22
CA PRO A 68 -8.62 -4.67 -3.55
C PRO A 68 -9.08 -3.60 -4.54
N GLY A 69 -8.25 -3.32 -5.55
CA GLY A 69 -8.44 -2.24 -6.50
C GLY A 69 -9.92 -2.04 -6.85
N GLN A 70 -10.47 -0.91 -6.40
CA GLN A 70 -11.74 -0.40 -6.90
C GLN A 70 -11.52 0.01 -8.36
N ASP A 71 -11.47 -0.98 -9.24
CA ASP A 71 -11.61 -0.78 -10.67
C ASP A 71 -13.06 -0.31 -10.90
N GLY A 72 -13.21 1.01 -11.05
CA GLY A 72 -14.42 1.66 -11.57
C GLY A 72 -15.48 2.08 -10.55
N ALA A 73 -15.69 3.39 -10.42
CA ALA A 73 -17.02 3.97 -10.16
C ALA A 73 -17.47 4.68 -11.46
N PRO A 74 -18.79 4.85 -11.78
CA PRO A 74 -19.90 4.93 -10.83
C PRO A 74 -21.20 4.21 -11.24
N GLY A 75 -21.71 3.30 -10.41
CA GLY A 75 -23.11 2.87 -10.49
C GLY A 75 -23.99 3.83 -9.70
N ARG A 76 -24.44 4.93 -10.31
CA ARG A 76 -25.48 5.80 -9.76
C ARG A 76 -26.80 5.45 -10.49
N PRO A 77 -27.75 4.71 -9.90
CA PRO A 77 -29.07 4.59 -10.48
C PRO A 77 -29.86 5.89 -10.21
N ARG A 78 -30.54 6.37 -11.25
CA ARG A 78 -31.48 7.50 -11.22
C ARG A 78 -32.76 7.12 -10.48
#